data_AF-A0AAP2QBN0-F1
#
_entry.id   AF-A0AAP2QBN0-F1
#
_cell.length_a   1.000
_cell.length_b   1.000
_cell.length_c   1.000
_cell.angle_alpha   90.00
_cell.angle_beta   90.00
_cell.angle_gamma   90.00
#
_symmetry.space_group_name_H-M   'P 1'
#
loop_
_entity.id
_entity.type
_entity.pdbx_description
1 polymer ?
#
loop_
_entity_poly.entity_id
_entity_poly.type
_entity_poly.pdbx_seq_one_letter_code
_entity_poly.pdbx_strand_id
1 'polypeptide(L)' 'TLVVPEMEELRGGEAKRSVREIRIEDLLGREEIHINLDEIGNLLEGKTVLVTGAAGSIGSEICRQLAHFPIKKLVC' A
#
# COMPACT_ATOMS: atom_id res chain seq x y z
N THR A 1 19.27 1.90 4.75
CA THR A 1 20.16 2.63 3.84
C THR A 1 19.59 4.03 3.65
N LEU A 2 20.43 5.06 3.58
CA LEU A 2 20.02 6.47 3.50
C LEU A 2 20.29 7.00 2.10
N VAL A 3 19.39 7.83 1.56
CA VAL A 3 19.59 8.52 0.28
C VAL A 3 19.97 9.97 0.56
N VAL A 4 21.02 10.43 -0.14
CA VAL A 4 21.50 11.82 -0.09
C VAL A 4 20.80 12.59 -1.21
N PRO A 5 20.17 13.74 -0.93
CA PRO A 5 19.43 14.51 -1.92
C PRO A 5 20.34 15.17 -2.94
N GLU A 6 19.73 15.61 -4.04
CA GLU A 6 20.43 16.32 -5.12
C GLU A 6 20.97 17.68 -4.65
N MET A 7 22.09 18.09 -5.24
CA MET A 7 22.86 19.27 -4.82
C MET A 7 22.07 20.59 -4.88
N GLU A 8 20.96 20.66 -5.62
CA GLU A 8 20.06 21.82 -5.68
C GLU A 8 19.18 21.96 -4.42
N GLU A 9 18.72 20.86 -3.83
CA GLU A 9 17.89 20.89 -2.61
C GLU A 9 18.70 21.30 -1.35
N LEU A 10 20.01 21.07 -1.38
CA LEU A 10 20.94 21.43 -0.31
C LEU A 10 21.25 22.93 -0.23
N ARG A 11 21.03 23.71 -1.30
CA ARG A 11 21.35 25.15 -1.35
C ARG A 11 20.31 26.04 -0.67
N GLY A 12 19.10 25.54 -0.42
CA GLY A 12 17.96 26.30 0.13
C GLY A 12 17.99 26.57 1.63
N GLY A 13 19.01 26.13 2.37
CA GLY A 13 19.17 26.44 3.81
C GLY A 13 18.51 25.45 4.79
N GLU A 14 17.83 24.41 4.32
CA GLU A 14 17.27 23.34 5.17
C GLU A 14 18.12 22.04 5.15
N ALA A 15 19.45 22.17 5.22
CA ALA A 15 20.39 21.02 5.19
C ALA A 15 20.20 19.99 6.33
N LYS A 16 19.31 20.25 7.30
CA LYS A 16 19.05 19.37 8.46
C LYS A 16 17.89 18.39 8.27
N ARG A 17 17.06 18.55 7.22
CA ARG A 17 15.87 17.68 6.97
C ARG A 17 16.05 16.67 5.84
N SER A 18 17.22 16.67 5.22
CA SER A 18 17.38 16.16 3.85
C SER A 18 17.64 14.65 3.79
N VAL A 19 17.73 13.97 4.94
CA VAL A 19 17.91 12.52 5.02
C VAL A 19 16.56 11.88 5.32
N ARG A 20 15.84 11.44 4.28
CA ARG A 20 14.60 10.67 4.41
C ARG A 20 14.89 9.17 4.35
N GLU A 21 14.14 8.38 5.11
CA GLU A 21 14.17 6.93 4.98
C GLU A 21 13.79 6.52 3.56
N ILE A 22 14.51 5.55 3.01
CA ILE A 22 14.21 4.94 1.72
C ILE A 22 12.85 4.27 1.84
N ARG A 23 11.90 4.71 1.02
CA ARG A 23 10.62 4.02 0.89
C ARG A 23 10.71 2.96 -0.20
N ILE A 24 9.82 1.99 -0.16
CA ILE A 24 9.78 0.90 -1.15
C ILE A 24 9.56 1.49 -2.56
N GLU A 25 8.80 2.57 -2.65
CA GLU A 25 8.49 3.26 -3.91
C GLU A 25 9.75 3.83 -4.58
N ASP A 26 10.70 4.35 -3.79
CA ASP A 26 11.97 4.89 -4.31
C ASP A 26 12.85 3.78 -4.96
N LEU A 27 12.64 2.52 -4.57
CA LEU A 27 13.40 1.36 -5.06
C LEU A 27 12.77 0.69 -6.29
N LEU A 28 11.45 0.81 -6.45
CA LEU A 28 10.71 0.09 -7.49
C LEU A 28 10.63 0.85 -8.82
N GLY A 29 10.91 2.17 -8.82
CA GLY A 29 11.04 2.98 -10.04
C GLY A 29 9.79 3.03 -10.93
N ARG A 30 8.63 2.68 -10.36
CA ARG A 30 7.35 2.64 -11.07
C ARG A 30 6.35 3.52 -10.34
N GLU A 31 5.45 4.15 -11.08
CA GLU A 31 4.36 4.92 -10.48
C GLU A 31 3.49 4.03 -9.57
N GLU A 32 3.04 4.62 -8.47
CA GLU A 32 2.14 3.96 -7.54
C GLU A 32 0.81 3.67 -8.25
N ILE A 33 0.31 2.44 -8.11
CA ILE A 33 -1.00 2.09 -8.66
C ILE A 33 -2.05 2.61 -7.69
N HIS A 34 -2.80 3.62 -8.11
CA HIS A 34 -3.96 4.10 -7.37
C HIS A 34 -5.14 3.15 -7.54
N ILE A 35 -5.61 2.59 -6.43
CA ILE A 35 -6.74 1.66 -6.40
C ILE A 35 -7.99 2.41 -5.95
N ASN A 36 -9.08 2.29 -6.73
CA ASN A 36 -10.37 2.87 -6.38
C ASN A 36 -11.09 1.99 -5.34
N LEU A 37 -10.94 2.33 -4.07
CA LEU A 37 -11.53 1.57 -2.97
C LEU A 37 -13.05 1.64 -2.96
N ASP A 38 -13.66 2.74 -3.38
CA ASP A 38 -15.12 2.89 -3.41
C ASP A 38 -15.74 1.95 -4.45
N GLU A 39 -15.13 1.84 -5.62
CA GLU A 39 -15.56 0.90 -6.66
C GLU A 39 -15.43 -0.56 -6.22
N ILE A 40 -14.33 -0.91 -5.54
CA ILE A 40 -14.15 -2.25 -4.95
C ILE A 40 -15.21 -2.51 -3.88
N GLY A 41 -15.51 -1.54 -3.02
CA GLY A 41 -16.52 -1.69 -1.98
C GLY A 41 -17.91 -1.96 -2.55
N ASN A 42 -18.31 -1.18 -3.55
CA ASN A 42 -19.57 -1.39 -4.27
C ASN A 42 -19.60 -2.75 -4.98
N LEU A 43 -18.47 -3.15 -5.58
CA LEU A 43 -18.37 -4.46 -6.23
C LEU A 43 -18.51 -5.60 -5.23
N LEU A 44 -17.99 -5.46 -4.01
CA LEU A 44 -17.95 -6.51 -3.01
C LEU A 44 -19.18 -6.55 -2.10
N GLU A 45 -20.02 -5.52 -2.14
CA GLU A 45 -21.16 -5.35 -1.25
C GLU A 45 -22.08 -6.58 -1.22
N GLY A 46 -22.30 -7.12 -0.02
CA GLY A 46 -23.18 -8.26 0.22
C GLY A 46 -22.69 -9.60 -0.34
N LYS A 47 -21.47 -9.69 -0.88
CA LYS A 47 -20.92 -10.93 -1.44
C LYS A 47 -20.28 -11.83 -0.39
N THR A 48 -20.26 -13.13 -0.67
CA THR A 48 -19.43 -14.09 0.06
C THR A 48 -18.11 -14.27 -0.70
N VAL A 49 -16.98 -14.06 -0.03
CA VAL A 49 -15.64 -14.11 -0.64
C VAL A 49 -14.82 -15.22 0.02
N LEU A 50 -14.17 -16.07 -0.79
CA LEU A 50 -13.23 -17.10 -0.36
C LEU A 50 -11.81 -16.70 -0.76
N VAL A 51 -10.89 -16.65 0.20
CA VAL A 51 -9.46 -16.40 -0.05
C VAL A 51 -8.71 -17.72 0.06
N THR A 52 -8.24 -18.24 -1.07
CA THR A 52 -7.40 -19.44 -1.07
C THR A 52 -5.99 -19.09 -0.59
N GLY A 53 -5.39 -19.92 0.25
CA GLY A 53 -4.05 -19.66 0.80
C GLY A 53 -4.02 -18.52 1.82
N ALA A 54 -5.12 -18.31 2.56
CA ALA A 54 -5.26 -17.24 3.55
C ALA A 54 -4.21 -17.27 4.68
N ALA A 55 -3.59 -18.42 4.94
CA ALA A 55 -2.49 -18.54 5.90
C ALA A 55 -1.13 -18.01 5.38
N GLY A 56 -1.01 -17.72 4.08
CA GLY A 56 0.19 -17.12 3.49
C GLY A 56 0.31 -15.62 3.78
N SER A 57 1.49 -15.05 3.57
CA SER A 57 1.74 -13.61 3.78
C SER A 57 0.76 -12.74 3.00
N ILE A 58 0.62 -12.98 1.68
CA ILE A 58 -0.29 -12.26 0.79
C ILE A 58 -1.76 -12.53 1.15
N GLY A 59 -2.12 -13.81 1.30
CA GLY A 59 -3.51 -14.20 1.61
C GLY A 59 -4.00 -13.59 2.92
N SER A 60 -3.14 -13.53 3.94
CA SER A 60 -3.48 -12.94 5.25
C SER A 60 -3.72 -11.44 5.16
N GLU A 61 -3.00 -10.74 4.29
CA GLU A 61 -3.16 -9.30 4.07
C GLU A 61 -4.43 -9.00 3.28
N ILE A 62 -4.73 -9.81 2.25
CA ILE A 62 -6.00 -9.72 1.54
C ILE A 62 -7.17 -9.97 2.50
N CYS A 63 -7.12 -11.00 3.35
CA CYS A 63 -8.16 -11.23 4.37
C CYS A 63 -8.32 -10.01 5.31
N ARG A 64 -7.22 -9.37 5.76
CA ARG A 64 -7.28 -8.15 6.59
C ARG A 64 -7.93 -6.97 5.86
N GLN A 65 -7.61 -6.76 4.59
CA GLN A 65 -8.21 -5.67 3.81
C GLN A 65 -9.71 -5.93 3.56
N LEU A 66 -10.07 -7.14 3.12
CA LEU A 66 -11.45 -7.55 2.87
C LEU A 66 -12.37 -7.42 4.11
N ALA A 67 -11.81 -7.56 5.31
CA ALA A 67 -12.56 -7.39 6.56
C ALA A 67 -13.13 -5.96 6.76
N HIS A 68 -12.60 -4.96 6.05
CA HIS A 68 -13.07 -3.56 6.14
C HIS A 68 -14.10 -3.21 5.05
N PHE A 69 -14.40 -4.13 4.13
CA PHE A 69 -15.38 -3.92 3.07
C PHE A 69 -16.77 -4.45 3.45
N PRO A 70 -17.85 -3.96 2.82
CA PRO A 70 -19.23 -4.35 3.13
C PRO A 70 -19.60 -5.75 2.58
N ILE A 71 -18.74 -6.75 2.76
CA ILE A 71 -18.99 -8.14 2.34
C ILE A 71 -19.95 -8.85 3.31
N LYS A 72 -20.73 -9.80 2.79
CA LYS A 72 -21.64 -10.61 3.62
C LYS A 72 -20.90 -11.65 4.46
N LYS A 73 -19.86 -12.26 3.89
CA LYS A 73 -19.09 -13.32 4.55
C LYS A 73 -17.70 -13.44 3.93
N LEU A 74 -16.68 -13.45 4.79
CA LEU A 74 -15.31 -13.82 4.42
C LEU A 74 -15.04 -15.27 4.82
N VAL A 75 -14.47 -16.05 3.92
CA VAL A 75 -13.92 -17.38 4.19
C VAL A 75 -12.41 -17.31 3.94
N CYS A 76 -11.67 -17.38 5.04
CA CYS A 76 -10.25 -17.68 5.11
C CYS A 76 -10.16 -19.14 5.63
#